data_AF-A0A0N4YXF9-F1
#
_entry.id   AF-A0A0N4YXF9-F1
#
_cell.length_a   1.000
_cell.length_b   1.000
_cell.length_c   1.000
_cell.angle_alpha   90.00
_cell.angle_beta   90.00
_cell.angle_gamma   90.00
#
_symmetry.space_group_name_H-M   'P 1'
#
loop_
_entity.id
_entity.type
_entity.pdbx_description
1 polymer ?
#
loop_
_entity_poly.entity_id
_entity_poly.type
_entity_poly.pdbx_seq_one_letter_code
_entity_poly.pdbx_strand_id
1 'polypeptide(L)'
;MAAPNVTSADQQLINKFARLHQNFTQIKEEIKELSNDLLNINEAADELMLLDTEDSESIPFRIGQTFVHFDSDTMSAKLEQIKEATEQSVNVLKDKNAANQAEMETLKRTLYAKFGDRINLESDKD
;
A
#
# COMPACT_ATOMS: atom_id res chain seq x y z
N MET A 1 -11.83 -42.47 9.17
CA MET A 1 -11.74 -41.40 10.19
C MET A 1 -12.86 -40.41 9.92
N ALA A 2 -13.67 -40.07 10.93
CA ALA A 2 -14.77 -39.12 10.78
C ALA A 2 -14.22 -37.72 10.42
N ALA A 3 -14.93 -36.99 9.57
CA ALA A 3 -14.55 -35.63 9.23
C ALA A 3 -14.58 -34.75 10.49
N PRO A 4 -13.56 -33.89 10.73
CA PRO A 4 -13.60 -32.96 11.85
C PRO A 4 -14.82 -32.04 11.68
N ASN A 5 -15.68 -31.98 12.70
CA ASN A 5 -16.80 -31.05 12.73
C ASN A 5 -16.28 -29.61 12.83
N VAL A 6 -16.78 -28.72 11.97
CA VAL A 6 -16.45 -27.30 12.01
C VAL A 6 -17.15 -26.67 13.21
N THR A 7 -16.38 -26.14 14.15
CA THR A 7 -16.94 -25.45 15.32
C THR A 7 -17.13 -23.97 15.04
N SER A 8 -17.93 -23.28 15.87
CA SER A 8 -18.07 -21.83 15.76
C SER A 8 -16.74 -21.09 15.91
N ALA A 9 -15.81 -21.60 16.73
CA ALA A 9 -14.49 -21.00 16.91
C ALA A 9 -13.64 -21.12 15.63
N ASP A 10 -13.74 -22.23 14.91
CA ASP A 10 -13.06 -22.42 13.63
C ASP A 10 -13.58 -21.46 12.57
N GLN A 11 -14.90 -21.29 12.51
CA GLN A 11 -15.50 -20.34 11.56
C GLN A 11 -15.07 -18.90 11.85
N GLN A 12 -14.86 -18.53 13.12
CA GLN A 12 -14.31 -17.22 13.48
C GLN A 12 -12.86 -17.05 12.96
N LEU A 13 -12.03 -18.09 13.05
CA LEU A 13 -10.67 -18.07 12.50
C LEU A 13 -10.67 -17.96 10.97
N ILE A 14 -11.56 -18.68 10.28
CA ILE A 14 -11.73 -18.60 8.82
C ILE A 14 -12.19 -17.19 8.42
N ASN A 15 -13.18 -16.63 9.12
CA ASN A 15 -13.65 -15.27 8.84
C ASN A 15 -12.56 -14.22 9.10
N LYS A 16 -11.73 -14.44 10.14
CA LYS A 16 -10.59 -13.58 10.43
C LYS A 16 -9.55 -13.64 9.32
N PHE A 17 -9.22 -14.84 8.83
CA PHE A 17 -8.32 -15.03 7.70
C PHE A 17 -8.83 -14.29 6.45
N ALA A 18 -10.11 -14.44 6.12
CA ALA A 18 -10.71 -13.76 4.96
C ALA A 18 -10.60 -12.23 5.05
N ARG A 19 -10.84 -11.65 6.24
CA ARG A 19 -10.69 -10.20 6.48
C ARG A 19 -9.23 -9.76 6.39
N LEU A 20 -8.31 -10.52 6.96
CA LEU A 20 -6.87 -10.22 6.87
C LEU A 20 -6.38 -10.27 5.43
N HIS A 21 -6.85 -11.25 4.65
CA HIS A 21 -6.52 -11.36 3.24
C HIS A 21 -7.04 -10.17 2.44
N GLN A 22 -8.31 -9.80 2.62
CA GLN A 22 -8.88 -8.61 1.98
C GLN A 22 -8.08 -7.34 2.30
N ASN A 23 -7.75 -7.13 3.58
CA ASN A 23 -6.92 -6.00 4.00
C ASN A 23 -5.51 -6.05 3.43
N PHE A 24 -4.91 -7.24 3.35
CA PHE A 24 -3.57 -7.43 2.77
C PHE A 24 -3.55 -7.07 1.28
N THR A 25 -4.54 -7.53 0.51
CA THR A 25 -4.65 -7.20 -0.92
C THR A 25 -4.85 -5.69 -1.11
N GLN A 26 -5.75 -5.08 -0.33
CA GLN A 26 -5.99 -3.63 -0.40
C GLN A 26 -4.72 -2.83 -0.09
N ILE A 27 -4.00 -3.17 0.99
CA ILE A 27 -2.76 -2.47 1.34
C ILE A 27 -1.68 -2.70 0.28
N LYS A 28 -1.61 -3.89 -0.33
CA LYS A 28 -0.67 -4.18 -1.42
C LYS A 28 -0.95 -3.31 -2.66
N GLU A 29 -2.22 -3.07 -2.97
CA GLU A 29 -2.63 -2.16 -4.05
C GLU A 29 -2.29 -0.71 -3.71
N GLU A 30 -2.59 -0.25 -2.49
CA GLU A 30 -2.27 1.10 -2.01
C GLU A 30 -0.75 1.38 -2.03
N ILE A 31 0.07 0.42 -1.60
CA ILE A 31 1.54 0.51 -1.69
C ILE A 31 1.98 0.69 -3.15
N LYS A 32 1.35 -0.01 -4.10
CA LYS A 32 1.67 0.09 -5.52
C LYS A 32 1.32 1.47 -6.08
N GLU A 33 0.15 2.01 -5.72
CA GLU A 33 -0.26 3.36 -6.11
C GLU A 33 0.71 4.42 -5.58
N LEU A 34 1.01 4.40 -4.29
CA LEU A 34 1.96 5.34 -3.68
C LEU A 34 3.38 5.19 -4.23
N SER A 35 3.79 3.97 -4.62
CA SER A 35 5.09 3.77 -5.27
C SER A 35 5.13 4.40 -6.67
N ASN A 36 4.02 4.38 -7.41
CA ASN A 36 3.91 5.09 -8.67
C ASN A 36 3.90 6.61 -8.44
N ASP A 37 3.22 7.10 -7.40
CA ASP A 37 3.24 8.52 -7.05
C ASP A 37 4.66 9.00 -6.73
N LEU A 38 5.47 8.20 -6.02
CA LEU A 38 6.88 8.50 -5.80
C LEU A 38 7.67 8.60 -7.11
N LEU A 39 7.43 7.73 -8.08
CA LEU A 39 8.05 7.85 -9.41
C LEU A 39 7.66 9.17 -10.07
N ASN A 40 6.36 9.48 -10.10
CA ASN A 40 5.84 10.72 -10.67
C ASN A 40 6.41 11.97 -9.98
N ILE A 41 6.61 11.94 -8.66
CA ILE A 41 7.21 13.05 -7.90
C ILE A 41 8.68 13.24 -8.28
N ASN A 42 9.45 12.16 -8.42
CA ASN A 42 10.84 12.25 -8.85
C ASN A 42 10.95 12.76 -10.30
N GLU A 43 10.10 12.26 -11.20
CA GLU A 43 10.02 12.77 -12.58
C GLU A 43 9.68 14.26 -12.61
N ALA A 44 8.69 14.70 -11.80
CA ALA A 44 8.35 16.11 -11.70
C ALA A 44 9.51 16.98 -11.14
N ALA A 45 10.30 16.44 -10.21
CA ALA A 45 11.47 17.12 -9.68
C ALA A 45 12.59 17.23 -10.73
N ASP A 46 12.79 16.19 -11.54
CA ASP A 46 13.75 16.20 -12.65
C ASP A 46 13.34 17.21 -13.74
N GLU A 47 12.07 17.24 -14.13
CA GLU A 47 11.52 18.20 -15.10
C GLU A 47 11.66 19.65 -14.60
N LEU A 48 11.48 19.88 -13.30
CA LEU A 48 11.65 21.19 -12.68
C LEU A 48 13.09 21.73 -12.85
N MET A 49 14.10 20.85 -12.82
CA MET A 49 15.50 21.23 -13.03
C MET A 49 15.83 21.57 -14.50
N LEU A 50 14.98 21.17 -15.44
CA LEU A 50 15.17 21.41 -16.87
C LEU A 50 14.50 22.71 -17.35
N LEU A 51 13.71 23.36 -16.49
CA LEU A 51 13.08 24.64 -16.81
C LEU A 51 14.13 25.72 -17.07
N ASP A 52 13.81 26.61 -18.01
CA ASP A 52 14.59 27.80 -18.24
C ASP A 52 14.31 28.88 -17.18
N THR A 53 15.01 30.00 -17.27
CA THR A 53 14.89 31.08 -16.28
C THR A 53 13.52 31.75 -16.30
N GLU A 54 12.81 31.77 -17.43
CA GLU A 54 11.49 32.41 -17.52
C GLU A 54 10.40 31.50 -16.91
N ASP A 55 10.47 30.19 -17.19
CA ASP A 55 9.49 29.21 -16.70
C ASP A 55 9.69 28.85 -15.22
N SER A 56 10.90 29.02 -14.68
CA SER A 56 11.21 28.72 -13.27
C SER A 56 10.75 29.80 -12.28
N GLU A 57 10.31 30.97 -12.75
CA GLU A 57 9.80 32.05 -11.88
C GLU A 57 8.36 31.80 -11.40
N SER A 58 7.57 31.01 -12.13
CA SER A 58 6.13 30.83 -11.85
C SER A 58 5.60 29.48 -12.31
N ILE A 59 5.77 28.46 -11.46
CA ILE A 59 5.27 27.09 -11.69
C ILE A 59 3.89 26.90 -11.05
N PRO A 60 2.86 26.48 -11.83
CA PRO A 60 1.53 26.22 -11.30
C PRO A 60 1.46 24.87 -10.55
N PHE A 61 1.15 24.90 -9.27
CA PHE A 61 0.90 23.71 -8.45
C PHE A 61 -0.58 23.53 -8.13
N ARG A 62 -1.15 22.35 -8.44
CA ARG A 62 -2.57 22.08 -8.23
C ARG A 62 -2.86 21.64 -6.79
N ILE A 63 -3.73 22.40 -6.11
CA ILE A 63 -4.29 22.05 -4.80
C ILE A 63 -5.80 21.96 -4.93
N GLY A 64 -6.35 20.74 -4.84
CA GLY A 64 -7.76 20.48 -5.04
C GLY A 64 -8.22 20.87 -6.46
N GLN A 65 -9.01 21.93 -6.57
CA GLN A 65 -9.56 22.46 -7.83
C GLN A 65 -8.89 23.76 -8.30
N THR A 66 -7.85 24.22 -7.60
CA THR A 66 -7.18 25.50 -7.87
C THR A 66 -5.68 25.32 -8.10
N PHE A 67 -5.07 26.26 -8.82
CA PHE A 67 -3.61 26.32 -8.99
C PHE A 67 -3.02 27.48 -8.18
N VAL A 68 -1.93 27.21 -7.49
CA VAL A 68 -1.13 28.19 -6.77
C VAL A 68 0.27 28.20 -7.38
N HIS A 69 0.79 29.39 -7.67
CA HIS A 69 2.09 29.52 -8.33
C HIS A 69 3.22 29.63 -7.31
N PHE A 70 4.33 28.97 -7.59
CA PHE A 70 5.55 28.98 -6.79
C PHE A 70 6.76 29.17 -7.71
N ASP A 71 7.82 29.79 -7.20
CA ASP A 71 9.14 29.73 -7.83
C ASP A 71 9.74 28.31 -7.73
N SER A 72 10.78 28.05 -8.53
CA SER A 72 11.42 26.74 -8.60
C SER A 72 12.03 26.26 -7.28
N ASP A 73 12.62 27.16 -6.48
CA ASP A 73 13.20 26.78 -5.18
C ASP A 73 12.11 26.32 -4.21
N THR A 74 11.02 27.09 -4.13
CA THR A 74 9.87 26.77 -3.29
C THR A 74 9.16 25.51 -3.77
N MET A 75 9.05 25.31 -5.08
CA MET A 75 8.44 24.12 -5.68
C MET A 75 9.29 22.86 -5.40
N SER A 76 10.62 22.97 -5.52
CA SER A 76 11.56 21.90 -5.21
C SER A 76 11.43 21.46 -3.75
N ALA A 77 11.41 22.41 -2.81
CA ALA A 77 11.23 22.11 -1.39
C ALA A 77 9.87 21.44 -1.10
N LYS A 78 8.81 21.82 -1.81
CA LYS A 78 7.49 21.18 -1.68
C LYS A 78 7.49 19.75 -2.20
N LEU A 79 8.09 19.50 -3.38
CA LEU A 79 8.19 18.16 -3.95
C LEU A 79 8.96 17.23 -3.02
N GLU A 80 10.05 17.70 -2.41
CA GLU A 80 10.81 16.90 -1.43
C GLU A 80 9.98 16.58 -0.19
N GLN A 81 9.25 17.55 0.38
CA GLN A 81 8.35 17.29 1.51
C GLN A 81 7.26 16.27 1.19
N ILE A 82 6.67 16.35 -0.01
CA ILE A 82 5.63 15.41 -0.45
C ILE A 82 6.25 14.02 -0.64
N LYS A 83 7.46 13.94 -1.21
CA LYS A 83 8.21 12.70 -1.38
C LYS A 83 8.48 12.02 -0.03
N GLU A 84 9.08 12.72 0.92
CA GLU A 84 9.39 12.21 2.26
C GLU A 84 8.12 11.68 2.96
N ALA A 85 7.03 12.45 2.92
CA ALA A 85 5.74 12.05 3.52
C ALA A 85 5.15 10.79 2.84
N THR A 86 5.29 10.69 1.51
CA THR A 86 4.83 9.54 0.74
C THR A 86 5.68 8.30 1.02
N GLU A 87 7.01 8.44 1.09
CA GLU A 87 7.94 7.35 1.46
C GLU A 87 7.66 6.82 2.86
N GLN A 88 7.43 7.72 3.82
CA GLN A 88 7.05 7.33 5.18
C GLN A 88 5.73 6.55 5.19
N SER A 89 4.73 7.00 4.43
CA SER A 89 3.43 6.33 4.32
C SER A 89 3.56 4.94 3.71
N VAL A 90 4.36 4.79 2.65
CA VAL A 90 4.70 3.49 2.04
C VAL A 90 5.34 2.55 3.06
N ASN A 91 6.29 3.04 3.87
CA ASN A 91 6.96 2.22 4.87
C ASN A 91 6.00 1.74 5.96
N VAL A 92 5.15 2.62 6.49
CA VAL A 92 4.11 2.25 7.47
C VAL A 92 3.16 1.19 6.91
N LEU A 93 2.74 1.34 5.65
CA LEU A 93 1.87 0.36 5.00
C LEU A 93 2.57 -0.98 4.77
N LYS A 94 3.86 -0.98 4.38
CA LYS A 94 4.66 -2.20 4.25
C LYS A 94 4.75 -2.96 5.57
N ASP A 95 5.02 -2.28 6.68
CA ASP A 95 5.08 -2.88 8.01
C ASP A 95 3.74 -3.49 8.41
N LYS A 96 2.64 -2.75 8.20
CA LYS A 96 1.28 -3.24 8.46
C LYS A 96 0.95 -4.45 7.59
N ASN A 97 1.35 -4.45 6.33
CA ASN A 97 1.10 -5.56 5.42
C ASN A 97 1.89 -6.82 5.81
N ALA A 98 3.14 -6.64 6.23
CA ALA A 98 3.98 -7.72 6.73
C ALA A 98 3.40 -8.34 8.01
N ALA A 99 2.85 -7.52 8.92
CA ALA A 99 2.16 -8.00 10.10
C ALA A 99 0.90 -8.82 9.75
N ASN A 100 0.08 -8.33 8.82
CA ASN A 100 -1.09 -9.07 8.32
C ASN A 100 -0.68 -10.41 7.69
N GLN A 101 0.39 -10.43 6.89
CA GLN A 101 0.92 -11.65 6.28
C GLN A 101 1.37 -12.66 7.34
N ALA A 102 2.13 -12.24 8.35
CA ALA A 102 2.57 -13.12 9.43
C ALA A 102 1.40 -13.73 10.22
N GLU A 103 0.34 -12.94 10.44
CA GLU A 103 -0.87 -13.41 11.10
C GLU A 103 -1.66 -14.40 10.23
N MET A 104 -1.81 -14.11 8.94
CA MET A 104 -2.43 -15.03 7.96
C MET A 104 -1.70 -16.36 7.90
N GLU A 105 -0.37 -16.36 7.83
CA GLU A 105 0.45 -17.58 7.82
C GLU A 105 0.26 -18.42 9.08
N THR A 106 0.10 -17.76 10.23
CA THR A 106 -0.19 -18.45 11.50
C THR A 106 -1.57 -19.11 11.47
N LEU A 107 -2.59 -18.36 11.04
CA LEU A 107 -3.97 -18.89 10.91
C LEU A 107 -4.05 -20.02 9.88
N LYS A 108 -3.35 -19.88 8.75
CA LYS A 108 -3.25 -20.87 7.69
C LYS A 108 -2.73 -22.19 8.23
N ARG A 109 -1.58 -22.17 8.93
CA ARG A 109 -1.03 -23.37 9.59
C ARG A 109 -2.01 -24.01 10.58
N THR A 110 -2.64 -23.20 11.44
CA THR A 110 -3.61 -23.71 12.43
C THR A 110 -4.81 -24.38 11.77
N LEU A 111 -5.36 -23.76 10.71
CA LEU A 111 -6.54 -24.25 10.02
C LEU A 111 -6.23 -25.50 9.18
N TYR A 112 -5.11 -25.53 8.45
CA TYR A 112 -4.69 -26.72 7.70
C TYR A 112 -4.29 -27.88 8.61
N ALA A 113 -3.68 -27.64 9.77
CA ALA A 113 -3.39 -28.70 10.74
C ALA A 113 -4.66 -29.40 11.24
N LYS A 114 -5.79 -28.69 11.31
CA LYS A 114 -7.07 -29.23 11.79
C LYS A 114 -7.93 -29.83 10.68
N PHE A 115 -8.01 -29.16 9.53
CA PHE A 115 -8.94 -29.52 8.47
C PHE A 115 -8.28 -30.20 7.25
N GLY A 116 -6.96 -30.12 7.12
CA GLY A 116 -6.21 -30.65 5.98
C GLY A 116 -6.76 -30.13 4.65
N ASP A 117 -6.86 -31.00 3.66
CA ASP A 117 -7.34 -30.69 2.31
C ASP A 117 -8.86 -30.38 2.22
N ARG A 118 -9.57 -30.35 3.35
CA ARG A 118 -11.02 -30.03 3.39
C ARG A 118 -11.31 -28.54 3.35
N ILE A 119 -10.30 -27.70 3.50
CA ILE A 119 -10.42 -26.24 3.39
C ILE A 119 -9.46 -25.75 2.32
N ASN A 120 -9.85 -24.69 1.62
CA ASN A 120 -8.94 -23.95 0.75
C ASN A 120 -8.81 -22.52 1.26
N LEU A 121 -7.60 -22.15 1.64
CA LEU A 121 -7.23 -20.79 2.05
C LEU A 121 -6.25 -20.15 1.06
N GLU A 122 -5.91 -20.86 -0.01
CA GLU A 122 -5.14 -20.29 -1.12
C GLU A 122 -6.08 -19.44 -1.98
N SER A 123 -5.68 -18.21 -2.22
CA SER A 123 -6.25 -17.34 -3.24
C SER A 123 -5.47 -17.62 -4.53
N ASP A 124 -6.15 -18.07 -5.58
CA ASP A 124 -5.53 -18.22 -6.90
C ASP A 124 -4.79 -16.92 -7.26
N LYS A 125 -3.48 -17.06 -7.51
CA LYS A 125 -2.48 -16.05 -7.93
C LYS A 125 -1.54 -15.54 -6.84
N ASP A 126 -0.48 -16.31 -6.62
CA ASP A 126 0.87 -15.72 -6.66
C ASP A 126 1.11 -15.03 -8.02
#